data_AF-A0A967LHG4-F1
#
_entry.id   AF-A0A967LHG4-F1
#
_cell.length_a   1.000
_cell.length_b   1.000
_cell.length_c   1.000
_cell.angle_alpha   90.00
_cell.angle_beta   90.00
_cell.angle_gamma   90.00
#
_symmetry.space_group_name_H-M   'P 1'
#
loop_
_entity.id
_entity.type
_entity.pdbx_description
1 polymer ?
#
loop_
_entity_poly.entity_id
_entity_poly.type
_entity_poly.pdbx_seq_one_letter_code
_entity_poly.pdbx_strand_id
1 'polypeptide(L)'
;MEEGQTVFTIKLFALVSLIILLSGCSAHQARHQNAAEKNLAVTDTSKATDDAFDLEAEFEEPSGSSQFDPLSGYNRVMTQVNDRVYFWALKPVAQGYSAVVPEPARLAVGRFFRNLLMPVHFANNLLQLKPKGAMTELARFAINSTVGVLGFADPAQKHFDLQPYPEDFGQTLGYYGVGSGFHIVLPLLGPSNLRDTVGLIPDHFL
;
A
#
# COMPACT_ATOMS: atom_id res chain seq x y z
N MET A 1 13.79 -54.96 16.16
CA MET A 1 13.51 -54.23 14.91
C MET A 1 12.10 -53.60 14.89
N GLU A 2 11.35 -53.61 16.00
CA GLU A 2 9.96 -53.07 16.01
C GLU A 2 9.83 -51.60 16.44
N GLU A 3 10.75 -51.04 17.24
CA GLU A 3 10.61 -49.65 17.72
C GLU A 3 10.82 -48.58 16.63
N GLY A 4 11.54 -48.91 15.56
CA GLY A 4 11.76 -47.95 14.45
C GLY A 4 10.50 -47.71 13.62
N GLN A 5 9.63 -48.70 13.51
CA GLN A 5 8.40 -48.57 12.70
C GLN A 5 7.32 -47.79 13.42
N THR A 6 7.17 -47.93 14.74
CA THR A 6 6.15 -47.22 15.52
C THR A 6 6.42 -45.71 15.59
N VAL A 7 7.68 -45.30 15.71
CA VAL A 7 8.07 -43.88 15.71
C VAL A 7 7.83 -43.24 14.34
N PHE A 8 8.03 -44.00 13.24
CA PHE A 8 7.78 -43.51 11.89
C PHE A 8 6.28 -43.34 11.60
N THR A 9 5.44 -44.30 11.99
CA THR A 9 3.98 -44.17 11.83
C THR A 9 3.40 -43.05 12.68
N ILE A 10 3.89 -42.84 13.92
CA ILE A 10 3.44 -41.71 14.77
C ILE A 10 3.83 -40.36 14.15
N LYS A 11 5.06 -40.22 13.63
CA LYS A 11 5.49 -38.99 12.95
C LYS A 11 4.73 -38.75 11.65
N LEU A 12 4.42 -39.79 10.90
CA LEU A 12 3.63 -39.70 9.66
C LEU A 12 2.18 -39.30 9.96
N PHE A 13 1.56 -39.87 10.99
CA PHE A 13 0.21 -39.48 11.42
C PHE A 13 0.16 -38.03 11.94
N ALA A 14 1.17 -37.60 12.70
CA ALA A 14 1.28 -36.23 13.17
C ALA A 14 1.44 -35.22 12.01
N LEU A 15 2.21 -35.59 10.96
CA LEU A 15 2.39 -34.77 9.78
C LEU A 15 1.11 -34.68 8.92
N VAL A 16 0.40 -35.81 8.76
CA VAL A 16 -0.87 -35.85 8.01
C VAL A 16 -1.98 -35.06 8.73
N SER A 17 -2.07 -35.18 10.06
CA SER A 17 -3.02 -34.38 10.86
C SER A 17 -2.71 -32.87 10.82
N LEU A 18 -1.43 -32.47 10.76
CA LEU A 18 -1.03 -31.07 10.64
C LEU A 18 -1.40 -30.47 9.27
N ILE A 19 -1.38 -31.27 8.20
CA ILE A 19 -1.76 -30.85 6.85
C ILE A 19 -3.29 -30.70 6.71
N ILE A 20 -4.07 -31.58 7.36
CA ILE A 20 -5.54 -31.50 7.38
C ILE A 20 -6.04 -30.26 8.14
N LEU A 21 -5.34 -29.85 9.20
CA LEU A 21 -5.67 -28.63 9.97
C LEU A 21 -5.36 -27.33 9.20
N LEU A 22 -4.46 -27.36 8.22
CA LEU A 22 -4.09 -26.17 7.42
C LEU A 22 -4.97 -25.95 6.18
N SER A 23 -5.82 -26.92 5.82
CA SER A 23 -6.76 -26.79 4.68
C SER A 23 -8.17 -26.33 5.10
N GLY A 24 -8.35 -25.93 6.35
CA GLY A 24 -9.64 -25.68 6.99
C GLY A 24 -10.19 -24.24 6.95
N CYS A 25 -9.62 -23.31 6.18
CA CYS A 25 -10.18 -21.97 6.02
C CYS A 25 -10.19 -21.53 4.55
N SER A 26 -11.24 -21.92 3.82
CA SER A 26 -11.70 -21.19 2.64
C SER A 26 -13.19 -21.43 2.45
N ALA A 27 -14.01 -20.48 2.90
CA ALA A 27 -15.42 -20.41 2.55
C ALA A 27 -15.97 -19.01 2.84
N HIS A 28 -15.70 -18.03 1.96
CA HIS A 28 -16.74 -17.07 1.55
C HIS A 28 -16.31 -16.26 0.31
N GLN A 29 -16.70 -16.72 -0.89
CA GLN A 29 -17.08 -15.84 -2.01
C GLN A 29 -17.66 -16.70 -3.15
N ALA A 30 -18.99 -16.80 -3.26
CA ALA A 30 -19.71 -17.17 -4.49
C ALA A 30 -21.23 -17.23 -4.27
N ARG A 31 -21.91 -16.08 -4.31
CA ARG A 31 -23.31 -15.91 -4.73
C ARG A 31 -23.33 -14.50 -5.35
N HIS A 32 -23.47 -14.31 -6.65
CA HIS A 32 -24.63 -14.66 -7.46
C HIS A 32 -24.21 -14.59 -8.93
N GLN A 33 -24.39 -15.67 -9.71
CA GLN A 33 -24.98 -15.59 -11.05
C GLN A 33 -25.57 -16.98 -11.41
N ASN A 34 -26.83 -16.95 -11.88
CA ASN A 34 -27.53 -17.94 -12.70
C ASN A 34 -28.32 -19.09 -12.03
N ALA A 35 -29.60 -18.83 -11.82
CA ALA A 35 -30.74 -19.75 -12.06
C ALA A 35 -31.99 -18.85 -12.16
N ALA A 36 -32.50 -18.46 -13.33
CA ALA A 36 -33.21 -19.27 -14.32
C ALA A 36 -34.23 -20.23 -13.66
N GLU A 37 -35.45 -19.73 -13.43
CA GLU A 37 -36.74 -20.31 -13.87
C GLU A 37 -37.88 -19.98 -12.90
N LYS A 38 -38.77 -19.08 -13.31
CA LYS A 38 -40.21 -19.33 -13.20
C LYS A 38 -40.95 -18.49 -14.25
N ASN A 39 -41.38 -19.16 -15.30
CA ASN A 39 -42.22 -18.58 -16.35
C ASN A 39 -43.69 -18.45 -15.90
N LEU A 40 -44.35 -17.45 -16.49
CA LEU A 40 -45.75 -17.43 -16.93
C LEU A 40 -46.86 -17.10 -15.92
N ALA A 41 -47.23 -15.81 -15.89
CA ALA A 41 -48.64 -15.41 -15.93
C ALA A 41 -48.75 -14.05 -16.64
N VAL A 42 -49.39 -14.08 -17.80
CA VAL A 42 -49.81 -12.95 -18.64
C VAL A 42 -50.84 -12.09 -17.89
N THR A 43 -50.76 -10.76 -17.99
CA THR A 43 -51.87 -9.83 -18.33
C THR A 43 -51.38 -8.37 -18.21
N ASP A 44 -51.11 -7.79 -19.38
CA ASP A 44 -51.59 -6.50 -19.89
C ASP A 44 -51.15 -5.14 -19.31
N THR A 45 -50.96 -4.21 -20.27
CA THR A 45 -50.93 -2.74 -20.21
C THR A 45 -49.61 -1.98 -19.92
N SER A 46 -48.99 -1.53 -21.02
CA SER A 46 -48.36 -0.21 -21.23
C SER A 46 -47.20 0.27 -20.35
N LYS A 47 -45.96 0.19 -20.87
CA LYS A 47 -45.10 1.36 -21.16
C LYS A 47 -43.82 0.87 -21.86
N ALA A 48 -43.66 1.29 -23.10
CA ALA A 48 -42.50 0.98 -23.92
C ALA A 48 -41.36 1.96 -23.61
N THR A 49 -40.15 1.38 -23.61
CA THR A 49 -38.80 1.97 -23.85
C THR A 49 -38.35 3.08 -22.92
N ASP A 50 -37.26 2.85 -22.16
CA ASP A 50 -36.24 3.86 -21.78
C ASP A 50 -35.05 3.22 -21.01
N ASP A 51 -34.49 2.10 -21.48
CA ASP A 51 -33.23 1.56 -20.92
C ASP A 51 -32.01 2.10 -21.71
N ALA A 52 -31.94 3.43 -21.84
CA ALA A 52 -30.71 4.09 -22.24
C ALA A 52 -29.81 4.17 -21.01
N PHE A 53 -28.64 3.52 -21.08
CA PHE A 53 -27.56 3.68 -20.10
C PHE A 53 -27.21 5.17 -20.02
N ASP A 54 -27.59 5.81 -18.92
CA ASP A 54 -27.48 7.26 -18.67
C ASP A 54 -26.01 7.63 -18.42
N LEU A 55 -25.24 7.74 -19.52
CA LEU A 55 -23.84 8.16 -19.51
C LEU A 55 -23.69 9.54 -18.88
N GLU A 56 -24.67 10.42 -19.05
CA GLU A 56 -24.67 11.75 -18.48
C GLU A 56 -24.65 11.74 -16.94
N ALA A 57 -25.33 10.80 -16.28
CA ALA A 57 -25.35 10.69 -14.82
C ALA A 57 -24.02 10.20 -14.21
N GLU A 58 -23.20 9.47 -14.95
CA GLU A 58 -21.86 9.03 -14.52
C GLU A 58 -20.82 10.18 -14.60
N PHE A 59 -21.05 11.18 -15.46
CA PHE A 59 -20.21 12.38 -15.60
C PHE A 59 -20.68 13.58 -14.77
N GLU A 60 -21.77 13.45 -13.99
CA GLU A 60 -22.13 14.44 -12.96
C GLU A 60 -21.13 14.35 -11.79
N GLU A 61 -19.98 14.98 -11.98
CA GLU A 61 -19.03 15.28 -10.91
C GLU A 61 -19.78 16.04 -9.80
N PRO A 62 -19.83 15.52 -8.55
CA PRO A 62 -20.43 16.26 -7.46
C PRO A 62 -19.74 17.61 -7.39
N SER A 63 -20.50 18.70 -7.60
CA SER A 63 -19.99 20.07 -7.64
C SER A 63 -19.11 20.30 -6.42
N GLY A 64 -17.79 20.25 -6.64
CA GLY A 64 -16.81 20.12 -5.58
C GLY A 64 -17.01 21.22 -4.57
N SER A 65 -17.19 20.85 -3.31
CA SER A 65 -16.96 21.78 -2.22
C SER A 65 -15.53 22.31 -2.42
N SER A 66 -15.40 23.58 -2.79
CA SER A 66 -14.10 24.20 -2.88
C SER A 66 -13.51 24.14 -1.47
N GLN A 67 -12.67 23.15 -1.19
CA GLN A 67 -11.92 23.11 0.05
C GLN A 67 -11.15 24.41 0.09
N PHE A 68 -11.45 25.21 1.10
CA PHE A 68 -10.83 26.51 1.26
C PHE A 68 -9.33 26.28 1.50
N ASP A 69 -8.52 26.59 0.49
CA ASP A 69 -7.06 26.55 0.56
C ASP A 69 -6.53 27.98 0.80
N PRO A 70 -6.12 28.31 2.04
CA PRO A 70 -5.61 29.63 2.39
C PRO A 70 -4.39 30.06 1.56
N LEU A 71 -3.62 29.09 1.05
CA LEU A 71 -2.36 29.32 0.34
C LEU A 71 -2.47 29.00 -1.15
N SER A 72 -3.67 28.99 -1.72
CA SER A 72 -3.91 28.64 -3.13
C SER A 72 -3.02 29.39 -4.14
N GLY A 73 -2.74 30.68 -3.90
CA GLY A 73 -1.84 31.48 -4.74
C GLY A 73 -0.40 30.98 -4.70
N TYR A 74 0.14 30.76 -3.50
CA TYR A 74 1.49 30.20 -3.32
C TYR A 74 1.58 28.79 -3.88
N ASN A 75 0.62 27.92 -3.56
CA ASN A 75 0.59 26.53 -3.98
C ASN A 75 0.62 26.41 -5.51
N ARG A 76 -0.17 27.21 -6.24
CA ARG A 76 -0.15 27.23 -7.72
C ARG A 76 1.21 27.63 -8.28
N VAL A 77 1.83 28.69 -7.74
CA VAL A 77 3.14 29.15 -8.21
C VAL A 77 4.22 28.12 -7.91
N MET A 78 4.24 27.56 -6.69
CA MET A 78 5.23 26.57 -6.29
C MET A 78 5.09 25.28 -7.10
N THR A 79 3.86 24.84 -7.41
CA THR A 79 3.62 23.71 -8.32
C THR A 79 4.24 23.96 -9.69
N GLN A 80 4.04 25.15 -10.29
CA GLN A 80 4.67 25.48 -11.57
C GLN A 80 6.20 25.48 -11.50
N VAL A 81 6.78 25.93 -10.40
CA VAL A 81 8.24 25.88 -10.18
C VAL A 81 8.71 24.43 -10.06
N ASN A 82 8.04 23.61 -9.26
CA ASN A 82 8.35 22.19 -9.09
C ASN A 82 8.26 21.44 -10.42
N ASP A 83 7.21 21.69 -11.21
CA ASP A 83 7.04 21.10 -12.54
C ASP A 83 8.19 21.50 -13.47
N ARG A 84 8.56 22.78 -13.50
CA ARG A 84 9.69 23.25 -14.30
C ARG A 84 10.98 22.57 -13.88
N VAL A 85 11.26 22.49 -12.59
CA VAL A 85 12.46 21.81 -12.07
C VAL A 85 12.43 20.31 -12.42
N TYR A 86 11.27 19.66 -12.31
CA TYR A 86 11.08 18.27 -12.69
C TYR A 86 11.39 18.04 -14.18
N PHE A 87 10.78 18.79 -15.09
CA PHE A 87 10.95 18.58 -16.53
C PHE A 87 12.34 18.97 -17.04
N TRP A 88 12.94 20.03 -16.49
CA TRP A 88 14.20 20.57 -17.01
C TRP A 88 15.45 20.03 -16.32
N ALA A 89 15.35 19.59 -15.06
CA ALA A 89 16.48 19.07 -14.30
C ALA A 89 16.30 17.59 -13.91
N LEU A 90 15.26 17.23 -13.14
CA LEU A 90 15.18 15.87 -12.58
C LEU A 90 14.92 14.81 -13.66
N LYS A 91 14.02 15.06 -14.59
CA LYS A 91 13.64 14.12 -15.66
C LYS A 91 14.83 13.75 -16.57
N PRO A 92 15.60 14.69 -17.15
CA PRO A 92 16.75 14.31 -17.97
C PRO A 92 17.83 13.59 -17.16
N VAL A 93 18.05 13.96 -15.90
CA VAL A 93 18.99 13.25 -15.00
C VAL A 93 18.53 11.82 -14.75
N ALA A 94 17.24 11.62 -14.45
CA ALA A 94 16.66 10.29 -14.24
C ALA A 94 16.73 9.44 -15.51
N GLN A 95 16.50 10.04 -16.69
CA GLN A 95 16.65 9.36 -17.98
C GLN A 95 18.11 8.95 -18.22
N GLY A 96 19.08 9.84 -17.98
CA GLY A 96 20.50 9.52 -18.05
C GLY A 96 20.90 8.38 -17.11
N TYR A 97 20.45 8.42 -15.86
CA TYR A 97 20.66 7.33 -14.90
C TYR A 97 20.05 6.00 -15.38
N SER A 98 18.83 6.04 -15.92
CA SER A 98 18.16 4.85 -16.45
C SER A 98 18.82 4.27 -17.71
N ALA A 99 19.51 5.09 -18.48
CA ALA A 99 20.25 4.67 -19.67
C ALA A 99 21.57 3.97 -19.31
N VAL A 100 22.23 4.37 -18.22
CA VAL A 100 23.51 3.80 -17.78
C VAL A 100 23.31 2.58 -16.88
N VAL A 101 22.32 2.63 -15.98
CA VAL A 101 22.14 1.60 -14.95
C VAL A 101 21.02 0.63 -15.33
N PRO A 102 21.28 -0.69 -15.39
CA PRO A 102 20.27 -1.67 -15.75
C PRO A 102 19.16 -1.75 -14.71
N GLU A 103 17.96 -2.10 -15.13
CA GLU A 103 16.75 -2.14 -14.28
C GLU A 103 16.93 -2.93 -12.97
N PRO A 104 17.55 -4.13 -12.94
CA PRO A 104 17.71 -4.88 -11.69
C PRO A 104 18.53 -4.13 -10.63
N ALA A 105 19.57 -3.41 -11.05
CA ALA A 105 20.39 -2.62 -10.14
C ALA A 105 19.61 -1.41 -9.60
N ARG A 106 18.82 -0.73 -10.45
CA ARG A 106 17.96 0.39 -10.03
C ARG A 106 16.92 -0.07 -9.00
N LEU A 107 16.28 -1.20 -9.24
CA LEU A 107 15.32 -1.80 -8.31
C LEU A 107 15.99 -2.23 -7.00
N ALA A 108 17.21 -2.77 -7.06
CA ALA A 108 17.95 -3.16 -5.87
C ALA A 108 18.28 -1.94 -4.99
N VAL A 109 18.74 -0.84 -5.58
CA VAL A 109 18.98 0.42 -4.87
C VAL A 109 17.68 0.95 -4.24
N GLY A 110 16.57 0.93 -4.98
CA GLY A 110 15.27 1.34 -4.43
C GLY A 110 14.76 0.45 -3.30
N ARG A 111 15.11 -0.84 -3.27
CA ARG A 111 14.82 -1.73 -2.14
C ARG A 111 15.71 -1.42 -0.94
N PHE A 112 17.00 -1.16 -1.17
CA PHE A 112 17.95 -0.80 -0.13
C PHE A 112 17.49 0.43 0.65
N PHE A 113 17.13 1.52 -0.05
CA PHE A 113 16.61 2.73 0.62
C PHE A 113 15.29 2.48 1.34
N ARG A 114 14.39 1.66 0.79
CA ARG A 114 13.16 1.27 1.51
C ARG A 114 13.45 0.45 2.77
N ASN A 115 14.47 -0.40 2.75
CA ASN A 115 14.90 -1.14 3.93
C ASN A 115 15.47 -0.22 5.01
N LEU A 116 16.19 0.83 4.61
CA LEU A 116 16.74 1.83 5.53
C LEU A 116 15.65 2.64 6.25
N LEU A 117 14.48 2.80 5.64
CA LEU A 117 13.32 3.48 6.24
C LEU A 117 12.47 2.56 7.15
N MET A 118 12.68 1.24 7.12
CA MET A 118 11.88 0.30 7.95
C MET A 118 12.00 0.55 9.46
N PRO A 119 13.17 0.91 10.04
CA PRO A 119 13.25 1.28 11.45
C PRO A 119 12.39 2.48 11.83
N VAL A 120 12.28 3.47 10.94
CA VAL A 120 11.41 4.64 11.10
C VAL A 120 9.95 4.20 11.11
N HIS A 121 9.54 3.36 10.15
CA HIS A 121 8.20 2.78 10.13
C HIS A 121 7.90 1.94 11.37
N PHE A 122 8.88 1.15 11.86
CA PHE A 122 8.76 0.38 13.08
C PHE A 122 8.49 1.29 14.29
N ALA A 123 9.26 2.37 14.43
CA ALA A 123 9.08 3.34 15.51
C ALA A 123 7.70 4.01 15.43
N ASN A 124 7.27 4.45 14.25
CA ASN A 124 5.95 5.06 14.06
C ASN A 124 4.79 4.09 14.32
N ASN A 125 4.88 2.83 13.84
CA ASN A 125 3.89 1.80 14.16
C ASN A 125 3.83 1.52 15.68
N LEU A 126 4.96 1.55 16.38
CA LEU A 126 5.02 1.37 17.82
C LEU A 126 4.36 2.56 18.55
N LEU A 127 4.65 3.79 18.13
CA LEU A 127 4.03 5.00 18.66
C LEU A 127 2.50 4.97 18.45
N GLN A 128 2.03 4.51 17.30
CA GLN A 128 0.60 4.38 17.01
C GLN A 128 -0.06 3.16 17.68
N LEU A 129 0.64 2.42 18.54
CA LEU A 129 0.14 1.22 19.21
C LEU A 129 -0.36 0.14 18.24
N LYS A 130 0.30 -0.01 17.07
CA LYS A 130 0.03 -1.02 16.05
C LYS A 130 1.05 -2.16 16.14
N PRO A 131 0.95 -3.10 17.10
CA PRO A 131 1.98 -4.11 17.33
C PRO A 131 2.19 -5.05 16.13
N LYS A 132 1.11 -5.38 15.40
CA LYS A 132 1.21 -6.20 14.19
C LYS A 132 2.05 -5.53 13.10
N GLY A 133 1.82 -4.24 12.86
CA GLY A 133 2.57 -3.46 11.88
C GLY A 133 4.04 -3.33 12.27
N ALA A 134 4.31 -2.99 13.54
CA ALA A 134 5.66 -2.88 14.08
C ALA A 134 6.44 -4.20 13.95
N MET A 135 5.88 -5.32 14.41
CA MET A 135 6.57 -6.62 14.30
C MET A 135 6.80 -7.04 12.85
N THR A 136 5.88 -6.70 11.94
CA THR A 136 6.03 -7.00 10.52
C THR A 136 7.17 -6.19 9.90
N GLU A 137 7.24 -4.88 10.14
CA GLU A 137 8.35 -4.03 9.67
C GLU A 137 9.70 -4.46 10.25
N LEU A 138 9.74 -4.84 11.53
CA LEU A 138 10.94 -5.37 12.17
C LEU A 138 11.39 -6.70 11.54
N ALA A 139 10.46 -7.63 11.30
CA ALA A 139 10.75 -8.90 10.64
C ALA A 139 11.24 -8.68 9.20
N ARG A 140 10.59 -7.77 8.45
CA ARG A 140 11.01 -7.38 7.10
C ARG A 140 12.43 -6.81 7.11
N PHE A 141 12.74 -5.90 8.04
CA PHE A 141 14.07 -5.32 8.18
C PHE A 141 15.13 -6.39 8.48
N ALA A 142 14.86 -7.30 9.42
CA ALA A 142 15.78 -8.38 9.77
C ALA A 142 16.03 -9.33 8.59
N ILE A 143 14.97 -9.78 7.92
CA ILE A 143 15.05 -10.71 6.79
C ILE A 143 15.73 -10.05 5.58
N ASN A 144 15.35 -8.82 5.24
CA ASN A 144 15.91 -8.12 4.10
C ASN A 144 17.36 -7.68 4.35
N SER A 145 17.72 -7.34 5.58
CA SER A 145 19.11 -7.00 5.92
C SER A 145 20.03 -8.22 5.94
N THR A 146 19.55 -9.39 6.36
CA THR A 146 20.35 -10.62 6.45
C THR A 146 20.36 -11.40 5.13
N VAL A 147 19.20 -11.93 4.73
CA VAL A 147 19.02 -12.77 3.54
C VAL A 147 18.98 -11.91 2.27
N GLY A 148 18.42 -10.70 2.37
CA GLY A 148 18.27 -9.77 1.25
C GLY A 148 19.52 -8.96 0.93
N VAL A 149 20.68 -9.31 1.48
CA VAL A 149 21.96 -8.60 1.30
C VAL A 149 21.78 -7.12 1.65
N LEU A 150 21.62 -6.79 2.93
CA LEU A 150 21.43 -5.42 3.43
C LEU A 150 20.19 -4.67 2.85
N GLY A 151 19.24 -5.40 2.26
CA GLY A 151 18.02 -4.84 1.67
C GLY A 151 18.08 -4.61 0.16
N PHE A 152 19.14 -5.02 -0.55
CA PHE A 152 19.15 -4.98 -2.02
C PHE A 152 18.13 -5.95 -2.66
N ALA A 153 17.77 -7.02 -1.94
CA ALA A 153 16.68 -7.91 -2.26
C ALA A 153 15.58 -7.87 -1.18
N ASP A 154 14.35 -8.23 -1.57
CA ASP A 154 13.19 -8.32 -0.67
C ASP A 154 12.70 -9.78 -0.53
N PRO A 155 13.47 -10.66 0.15
CA PRO A 155 13.01 -12.00 0.45
C PRO A 155 11.82 -12.02 1.41
N ALA A 156 11.64 -10.99 2.25
CA ALA A 156 10.52 -10.91 3.19
C ALA A 156 9.17 -10.90 2.46
N GLN A 157 9.04 -10.12 1.38
CA GLN A 157 7.82 -10.13 0.57
C GLN A 157 7.74 -11.41 -0.29
N LYS A 158 8.83 -11.81 -0.95
CA LYS A 158 8.79 -12.87 -1.95
C LYS A 158 8.62 -14.29 -1.40
N HIS A 159 9.19 -14.57 -0.23
CA HIS A 159 9.23 -15.92 0.34
C HIS A 159 8.38 -16.08 1.60
N PHE A 160 8.13 -14.98 2.32
CA PHE A 160 7.40 -15.00 3.58
C PHE A 160 6.07 -14.23 3.53
N ASP A 161 5.72 -13.64 2.37
CA ASP A 161 4.49 -12.87 2.14
C ASP A 161 4.22 -11.79 3.21
N LEU A 162 5.31 -11.20 3.74
CA LEU A 162 5.20 -10.13 4.72
C LEU A 162 4.91 -8.83 3.99
N GLN A 163 3.67 -8.36 4.05
CA GLN A 163 3.28 -7.08 3.46
C GLN A 163 3.84 -5.90 4.27
N PRO A 164 4.31 -4.82 3.61
CA PRO A 164 4.83 -3.65 4.31
C PRO A 164 3.70 -2.84 4.99
N TYR A 165 4.02 -2.24 6.13
CA TYR A 165 3.20 -1.30 6.90
C TYR A 165 3.94 0.05 7.02
N PRO A 166 4.05 0.82 5.92
CA PRO A 166 4.74 2.10 5.95
C PRO A 166 3.94 3.09 6.79
N GLU A 167 4.53 3.57 7.88
CA GLU A 167 3.96 4.59 8.74
C GLU A 167 4.97 5.71 8.95
N ASP A 168 4.54 6.95 8.78
CA ASP A 168 5.35 8.16 8.94
C ASP A 168 4.94 8.94 10.20
N PHE A 169 5.74 9.92 10.61
CA PHE A 169 5.46 10.69 11.81
C PHE A 169 4.22 11.59 11.65
N GLY A 170 3.92 12.03 10.42
CA GLY A 170 2.70 12.78 10.12
C GLY A 170 1.44 11.96 10.46
N GLN A 171 1.41 10.70 10.06
CA GLN A 171 0.37 9.74 10.40
C GLN A 171 0.31 9.47 11.90
N THR A 172 1.47 9.36 12.57
CA THR A 172 1.55 9.22 14.02
C THR A 172 0.92 10.42 14.75
N LEU A 173 1.22 11.65 14.32
CA LEU A 173 0.56 12.85 14.85
C LEU A 173 -0.95 12.84 14.59
N GLY A 174 -1.38 12.36 13.42
CA GLY A 174 -2.78 12.16 13.08
C GLY A 174 -3.49 11.18 14.03
N TYR A 175 -2.83 10.08 14.40
CA TYR A 175 -3.35 9.10 15.36
C TYR A 175 -3.61 9.72 16.74
N TYR A 176 -2.79 10.71 17.16
CA TYR A 176 -2.98 11.45 18.41
C TYR A 176 -3.92 12.66 18.30
N GLY A 177 -4.61 12.83 17.17
CA GLY A 177 -5.62 13.88 16.99
C GLY A 177 -5.08 15.20 16.47
N VAL A 178 -3.83 15.26 16.00
CA VAL A 178 -3.33 16.44 15.27
C VAL A 178 -3.95 16.44 13.88
N GLY A 179 -4.76 17.47 13.59
CA GLY A 179 -5.36 17.65 12.27
C GLY A 179 -4.29 17.85 11.17
N SER A 180 -4.62 17.52 9.93
CA SER A 180 -3.74 17.71 8.77
C SER A 180 -3.31 19.17 8.57
N GLY A 181 -4.14 20.12 9.00
CA GLY A 181 -3.93 21.55 8.79
C GLY A 181 -4.21 21.97 7.35
N PHE A 182 -3.67 23.12 6.95
CA PHE A 182 -3.84 23.64 5.59
C PHE A 182 -2.92 22.94 4.58
N HIS A 183 -3.32 22.97 3.32
CA HIS A 183 -2.54 22.45 2.21
C HIS A 183 -1.37 23.36 1.88
N ILE A 184 -0.18 22.79 1.69
CA ILE A 184 1.02 23.53 1.30
C ILE A 184 1.83 22.73 0.29
N VAL A 185 2.25 23.38 -0.79
CA VAL A 185 3.18 22.80 -1.75
C VAL A 185 4.59 23.16 -1.35
N LEU A 186 5.39 22.16 -1.01
CA LEU A 186 6.78 22.34 -0.64
C LEU A 186 7.67 22.45 -1.87
N PRO A 187 8.76 23.24 -1.80
CA PRO A 187 9.72 23.32 -2.88
C PRO A 187 10.42 21.97 -3.08
N LEU A 188 10.48 21.52 -4.33
CA LEU A 188 11.05 20.24 -4.80
C LEU A 188 10.32 18.98 -4.33
N LEU A 189 9.77 18.98 -3.12
CA LEU A 189 9.09 17.84 -2.48
C LEU A 189 7.64 17.66 -2.96
N GLY A 190 6.98 18.73 -3.40
CA GLY A 190 5.62 18.67 -3.94
C GLY A 190 4.50 18.93 -2.92
N PRO A 191 3.26 18.51 -3.22
CA PRO A 191 2.09 18.78 -2.37
C PRO A 191 2.17 18.06 -1.03
N SER A 192 1.88 18.78 0.06
CA SER A 192 1.84 18.27 1.43
C SER A 192 0.77 19.01 2.25
N ASN A 193 0.68 18.73 3.54
CA ASN A 193 -0.09 19.50 4.51
C ASN A 193 0.79 19.91 5.69
N LEU A 194 0.32 20.83 6.54
CA LEU A 194 1.10 21.36 7.64
C LEU A 194 1.64 20.27 8.57
N ARG A 195 0.80 19.30 8.94
CA ARG A 195 1.17 18.19 9.82
C ARG A 195 2.26 17.32 9.20
N ASP A 196 2.05 16.89 7.97
CA ASP A 196 2.97 15.99 7.28
C ASP A 196 4.29 16.71 6.97
N THR A 197 4.25 18.03 6.68
CA THR A 197 5.47 18.87 6.55
C THR A 197 6.30 18.89 7.83
N VAL A 198 5.66 19.01 8.99
CA VAL A 198 6.36 18.92 10.28
C VAL A 198 6.83 17.49 10.55
N GLY A 199 6.07 16.49 10.11
CA GLY A 199 6.42 15.08 10.23
C GLY A 199 7.65 14.64 9.42
N LEU A 200 7.95 15.32 8.31
CA LEU A 200 9.18 15.08 7.54
C LEU A 200 10.45 15.30 8.37
N ILE A 201 10.43 16.21 9.36
CA ILE A 201 11.61 16.55 10.15
C ILE A 201 12.11 15.32 10.93
N PRO A 202 11.35 14.73 11.87
CA PRO A 202 11.81 13.56 12.62
C PRO A 202 12.07 12.35 11.73
N ASP A 203 11.28 12.14 10.66
CA ASP A 203 11.48 11.01 9.75
C ASP A 203 12.79 11.11 8.95
N HIS A 204 13.34 12.32 8.76
CA HIS A 204 14.67 12.51 8.15
C HIS A 204 15.84 12.42 9.13
N PHE A 205 15.59 12.57 10.45
CA PHE A 205 16.62 12.52 11.48
C PHE A 205 16.82 11.13 12.11
N LEU A 206 15.83 10.24 11.98
CA LEU A 206 15.86 8.84 12.43
C LEU A 206 16.34 7.90 11.33
#